data_AF-A0A7C5TGP7-F1
#
_entry.id   AF-A0A7C5TGP7-F1
#
_cell.length_a   1.000
_cell.length_b   1.000
_cell.length_c   1.000
_cell.angle_alpha   90.00
_cell.angle_beta   90.00
_cell.angle_gamma   90.00
#
_symmetry.space_group_name_H-M   'P 1'
#
loop_
_entity.id
_entity.type
_entity.pdbx_description
1 polymer ?
#
loop_
_entity_poly.entity_id
_entity_poly.type
_entity_poly.pdbx_seq_one_letter_code
_entity_poly.pdbx_strand_id
1 'polypeptide(L)' 'MYRRELLGSGDLVKVNYTSSIVDDAEIFKYVIAALIVHVNELERQGVLSGDEAGRVREALRGIYRDGYRPGEGFEDVH' A
#
# COMPACT_ATOMS: atom_id res chain seq x y z
N MET A 1 -2.83 -8.11 -6.21
CA MET A 1 -3.40 -9.42 -6.62
C MET A 1 -4.59 -9.79 -5.72
N TYR A 2 -5.76 -9.20 -5.94
CA TYR A 2 -6.98 -9.59 -5.19
C TYR A 2 -8.26 -9.57 -6.04
N ARG A 3 -8.39 -8.64 -7.00
CA ARG A 3 -9.65 -8.46 -7.75
C ARG A 3 -9.79 -9.25 -9.06
N ARG A 4 -8.68 -9.56 -9.73
CA ARG A 4 -8.68 -10.25 -11.04
C ARG A 4 -9.24 -11.68 -10.95
N GLU A 5 -9.08 -12.33 -9.80
CA GLU A 5 -9.61 -13.67 -9.54
C GLU A 5 -11.08 -13.65 -9.08
N LEU A 6 -11.55 -12.55 -8.51
CA LEU A 6 -12.93 -12.40 -8.00
C LEU A 6 -13.96 -12.03 -9.08
N LEU A 7 -13.52 -11.42 -10.19
CA LEU A 7 -14.40 -10.72 -11.13
C LEU A 7 -14.63 -11.44 -12.47
N GLY A 8 -13.97 -12.58 -12.70
CA GLY A 8 -14.12 -13.35 -13.94
C GLY A 8 -13.49 -12.68 -15.16
N SER A 9 -13.32 -13.45 -16.24
CA SER A 9 -12.52 -13.11 -17.43
C SER A 9 -13.01 -11.92 -18.27
N GLY A 10 -14.14 -11.28 -17.91
CA GLY A 10 -14.70 -10.12 -18.60
C GLY A 10 -14.37 -8.74 -17.99
N ASP A 11 -13.75 -8.68 -16.81
CA ASP A 11 -13.77 -7.46 -15.97
C ASP A 11 -12.49 -6.58 -16.01
N LEU A 12 -11.56 -6.86 -16.93
CA LEU A 12 -10.33 -6.05 -17.09
C LEU A 12 -10.63 -4.56 -17.40
N VAL A 13 -11.71 -4.29 -18.13
CA VAL A 13 -12.15 -2.91 -18.43
C VAL A 13 -12.61 -2.19 -17.16
N LYS A 14 -13.31 -2.87 -16.24
CA LYS A 14 -13.74 -2.26 -14.97
C LYS A 14 -12.57 -2.04 -14.03
N VAL A 15 -11.65 -3.01 -13.94
CA VAL A 15 -10.43 -2.87 -13.13
C VAL A 15 -9.61 -1.67 -13.59
N ASN A 16 -9.47 -1.46 -14.90
CA ASN A 16 -8.77 -0.28 -15.44
C ASN A 16 -9.55 1.02 -15.21
N TYR A 17 -10.89 0.99 -15.28
CA TYR A 17 -11.73 2.18 -15.06
C TYR A 17 -11.72 2.66 -13.59
N THR A 18 -11.60 1.75 -12.63
CA THR A 18 -11.61 2.10 -11.19
C THR A 18 -10.21 2.25 -10.60
N SER A 19 -9.16 1.89 -11.34
CA SER A 19 -7.79 2.01 -10.85
C SER A 19 -7.34 3.47 -10.84
N SER A 20 -6.86 3.93 -9.69
CA SER A 20 -6.21 5.24 -9.50
C SER A 20 -4.69 5.12 -9.41
N ILE A 21 -4.12 3.93 -9.61
CA ILE A 21 -2.70 3.64 -9.40
C ILE A 21 -1.77 4.59 -10.17
N VAL A 22 -2.15 5.06 -11.36
CA VAL A 22 -1.30 5.99 -12.12
C VAL A 22 -1.35 7.40 -11.51
N ASP A 23 -2.51 7.81 -11.03
CA ASP A 23 -2.77 9.14 -10.49
C ASP A 23 -2.33 9.28 -9.01
N ASP A 24 -2.35 8.17 -8.25
CA ASP A 24 -1.99 8.13 -6.82
C ASP A 24 -0.49 8.31 -6.54
N ALA A 25 0.33 8.43 -7.59
CA ALA A 25 1.75 8.73 -7.47
C ALA A 25 2.00 10.00 -6.62
N GLU A 26 1.10 10.98 -6.70
CA GLU A 26 1.18 12.23 -5.95
C GLU A 26 0.95 12.03 -4.44
N ILE A 27 0.08 11.08 -4.06
CA ILE A 27 -0.28 10.84 -2.67
C ILE A 27 0.59 9.76 -1.99
N PHE A 28 1.34 8.98 -2.77
CA PHE A 28 2.15 7.85 -2.30
C PHE A 28 2.96 8.16 -1.03
N LYS A 29 3.68 9.29 -1.00
CA LYS A 29 4.52 9.66 0.15
C LYS A 29 3.70 9.93 1.41
N TYR A 30 2.51 10.52 1.26
CA TYR A 30 1.59 10.77 2.36
C TYR A 30 1.00 9.47 2.90
N VAL A 31 0.67 8.53 2.01
CA VAL A 31 0.17 7.19 2.40
C VAL A 31 1.23 6.45 3.22
N ILE A 32 2.49 6.42 2.76
CA ILE A 32 3.57 5.79 3.53
C ILE A 32 3.78 6.47 4.89
N ALA A 33 3.70 7.81 4.96
CA ALA A 33 3.79 8.52 6.23
C ALA A 33 2.64 8.17 7.19
N ALA A 34 1.40 8.09 6.68
CA ALA A 34 0.23 7.70 7.46
C ALA A 34 0.35 6.26 7.98
N LEU A 35 0.85 5.33 7.14
CA LEU A 35 1.10 3.94 7.55
C LEU A 35 2.16 3.85 8.66
N ILE A 36 3.23 4.64 8.60
CA ILE A 36 4.23 4.68 9.67
C ILE A 36 3.60 5.17 10.99
N VAL A 37 2.76 6.21 10.94
CA VAL A 37 2.02 6.69 12.12
C VAL A 37 1.10 5.60 12.67
N HIS A 38 0.41 4.88 11.79
CA HIS A 38 -0.47 3.79 12.20
C HIS A 38 0.29 2.65 12.89
N VAL A 39 1.46 2.26 12.36
CA VAL A 39 2.33 1.25 12.99
C VAL A 39 2.79 1.67 14.38
N ASN A 40 3.11 2.95 14.58
CA ASN A 40 3.46 3.47 15.90
C ASN A 40 2.29 3.35 16.89
N GLU A 41 1.07 3.60 16.43
CA GLU A 41 -0.13 3.45 17.26
C GLU A 41 -0.40 1.99 17.62
N LEU A 42 -0.22 1.06 16.67
CA LEU A 42 -0.36 -0.37 16.92
C LEU A 42 0.66 -0.89 17.93
N GLU A 43 1.91 -0.42 17.87
CA GLU A 43 2.93 -0.71 18.87
C GLU A 43 2.55 -0.12 20.25
N ARG A 44 2.11 1.14 20.28
CA ARG A 44 1.69 1.82 21.51
C ARG A 44 0.53 1.10 22.20
N GLN A 45 -0.39 0.53 21.43
CA GLN A 45 -1.52 -0.24 21.95
C GLN A 45 -1.16 -1.71 22.28
N GLY A 46 0.07 -2.14 21.99
CA GLY A 46 0.52 -3.52 22.22
C GLY A 46 -0.05 -4.53 21.24
N VAL A 47 -0.61 -4.09 20.12
CA VAL A 47 -1.06 -4.97 19.02
C VAL A 47 0.14 -5.55 18.27
N LEU A 48 1.21 -4.75 18.11
CA LEU A 48 2.49 -5.18 17.57
C LEU A 48 3.57 -5.12 18.65
N SER A 49 4.45 -6.12 18.67
CA SER A 49 5.69 -6.01 19.43
C SER A 49 6.63 -4.96 18.83
N GLY A 50 7.58 -4.46 19.61
CA GLY A 50 8.53 -3.45 19.14
C GLY A 50 9.41 -3.94 17.98
N ASP A 51 9.76 -5.23 17.98
CA ASP A 51 10.51 -5.87 16.90
C ASP A 51 9.69 -5.94 15.61
N GLU A 52 8.41 -6.34 15.69
CA GLU A 52 7.50 -6.37 14.54
C GLU A 52 7.26 -4.98 13.98
N ALA A 53 6.92 -4.01 14.84
CA ALA A 53 6.71 -2.63 14.45
C ALA A 53 7.99 -2.02 13.84
N GLY A 54 9.16 -2.34 14.39
CA GLY A 54 10.46 -1.94 13.86
C GLY A 54 10.70 -2.45 12.44
N ARG A 55 10.43 -3.73 12.18
CA ARG A 55 10.58 -4.32 10.84
C ARG A 55 9.62 -3.69 9.83
N VAL A 56 8.37 -3.45 10.21
CA VAL A 56 7.38 -2.83 9.31
C VAL A 56 7.76 -1.39 8.98
N ARG A 57 8.20 -0.60 9.97
CA ARG A 57 8.69 0.77 9.73
C ARG A 57 9.87 0.81 8.77
N GLU A 58 10.84 -0.10 8.92
CA GLU A 58 11.98 -0.15 8.00
C GLU A 58 11.57 -0.53 6.58
N ALA A 59 10.63 -1.47 6.41
CA ALA A 59 10.08 -1.79 5.10
C ALA A 59 9.39 -0.57 4.45
N LEU A 60 8.55 0.15 5.21
CA LEU A 60 7.88 1.37 4.75
C LEU A 60 8.87 2.48 4.37
N ARG A 61 9.94 2.67 5.16
CA ARG A 61 11.03 3.61 4.84
C ARG A 61 11.84 3.18 3.61
N GLY A 62 12.01 1.87 3.40
CA GLY A 62 12.56 1.32 2.16
C GLY A 62 11.74 1.75 0.95
N ILE A 63 10.44 1.46 0.98
CA ILE A 63 9.48 1.83 -0.07
C ILE A 63 9.49 3.35 -0.31
N TYR A 64 9.50 4.17 0.74
CA TYR A 64 9.59 5.63 0.61
C TYR A 64 10.83 6.09 -0.15
N ARG A 65 11.98 5.45 0.07
CA ARG A 65 13.26 5.78 -0.58
C ARG A 65 13.33 5.29 -2.02
N ASP A 66 12.83 4.09 -2.29
CA ASP A 66 12.89 3.46 -3.62
C ASP A 66 11.98 4.17 -4.64
N GLY A 67 10.99 4.93 -4.16
CA GLY A 67 10.08 5.74 -4.94
C GLY A 67 8.87 4.97 -5.45
N TYR A 68 7.98 5.67 -6.15
CA TYR A 68 6.73 5.08 -6.63
C TYR A 68 6.99 4.18 -7.85
N ARG A 69 6.81 2.87 -7.67
CA ARG A 69 6.95 1.85 -8.71
C ARG A 69 5.79 0.87 -8.63
N PRO A 70 4.59 1.27 -9.06
CA PRO A 70 3.44 0.38 -9.00
C PRO A 70 3.67 -0.82 -9.91
N GLY A 71 3.44 -2.02 -9.38
CA GLY A 71 3.45 -3.23 -10.18
C GLY A 71 2.19 -3.33 -11.04
N GLU A 72 2.17 -4.26 -11.99
CA GLU A 72 0.94 -4.57 -12.72
C GLU A 72 -0.06 -5.28 -11.80
N GLY A 73 -1.32 -4.83 -11.81
CA GLY A 73 -2.43 -5.48 -11.07
C GLY A 73 -2.70 -4.96 -9.65
N PHE A 74 -2.27 -3.74 -9.35
CA PHE A 74 -2.72 -2.96 -8.18
C PHE A 74 -3.79 -1.95 -8.60
N GLU A 75 -4.74 -1.71 -7.71
CA GLU A 75 -5.87 -0.80 -7.96
C GLU A 75 -5.49 0.64 -7.63
N ASP A 76 -4.90 0.83 -6.45
CA ASP A 76 -4.50 2.10 -5.86
C ASP A 76 -3.23 1.90 -5.00
N VAL A 77 -2.77 2.97 -4.36
CA VAL A 77 -1.51 3.00 -3.61
C VAL A 77 -1.56 2.36 -2.20
N HIS A 78 -2.75 2.02 -1.71
CA HIS A 78 -3.00 1.61 -0.32
C HIS A 78 -2.70 0.13 -0.04
#